data_AF-A0A7Y5SJV0-F1
#
_entry.id   AF-A0A7Y5SJV0-F1
#
_cell.length_a   1.000
_cell.length_b   1.000
_cell.length_c   1.000
_cell.angle_alpha   90.00
_cell.angle_beta   90.00
_cell.angle_gamma   90.00
#
_symmetry.space_group_name_H-M   'P 1'
#
loop_
_entity.id
_entity.type
_entity.pdbx_description
1 polymer ?
#
loop_
_entity_poly.entity_id
_entity_poly.type
_entity_poly.pdbx_seq_one_letter_code
_entity_poly.pdbx_strand_id
1 'polypeptide(L)'
;MLLLAETGPTTLFFLVAMMITIGLLLMRTQRYFGRQGQHPTTLLETSRSKAATPSHRFGAPPEMVAWEVSMHDTARDLSAQLDSKMAALEHLIREADRAAARIERALDAADQAGTIDPAFVPKSRSQELHPSNQAEALRSSGRTETSHPAVAGESVSERPSAGVRYQEIYTLADYGYPACEIAERVGSPVGEVELILSLRDRR
;
A
#
# COMPACT_ATOMS: atom_id res chain seq x y z
N MET A 1 -20.20 -24.15 35.17
CA MET A 1 -18.84 -24.74 35.23
C MET A 1 -18.77 -26.08 34.46
N LEU A 2 -19.36 -26.16 33.24
CA LEU A 2 -19.30 -27.37 32.39
C LEU A 2 -19.03 -27.06 30.90
N LEU A 3 -18.98 -25.77 30.52
CA LEU A 3 -18.68 -25.34 29.15
C LEU A 3 -17.19 -25.39 28.78
N LEU A 4 -16.28 -25.62 29.74
CA LEU A 4 -14.84 -25.73 29.48
C LEU A 4 -14.35 -27.17 29.27
N ALA A 5 -15.19 -28.19 29.52
CA ALA A 5 -14.78 -29.58 29.37
C ALA A 5 -14.89 -30.08 27.92
N GLU A 6 -15.66 -29.39 27.07
CA GLU A 6 -15.94 -29.80 25.69
C GLU A 6 -15.16 -28.98 24.65
N THR A 7 -14.44 -27.94 25.09
CA THR A 7 -13.57 -27.15 24.23
C THR A 7 -12.32 -27.96 23.89
N GLY A 8 -12.29 -28.55 22.70
CA GLY A 8 -11.15 -29.29 22.19
C GLY A 8 -9.86 -28.46 22.19
N PRO A 9 -8.67 -29.10 22.27
CA PRO A 9 -7.40 -28.41 22.46
C PRO A 9 -7.12 -27.32 21.42
N THR A 10 -7.65 -27.47 20.20
CA THR A 10 -7.55 -26.49 19.10
C THR A 10 -8.20 -25.14 19.45
N THR A 11 -9.34 -25.15 20.13
CA THR A 11 -10.03 -23.90 20.53
C THR A 11 -9.25 -23.13 21.58
N LEU A 12 -8.57 -23.85 22.49
CA LEU A 12 -7.71 -23.28 23.52
C LEU A 12 -6.48 -22.60 22.89
N PHE A 13 -5.86 -23.24 21.89
CA PHE A 13 -4.78 -22.64 21.12
C PHE A 13 -5.22 -21.37 20.38
N PHE A 14 -6.40 -21.38 19.76
CA PHE A 14 -6.95 -20.19 19.09
C PHE A 14 -7.17 -19.02 20.06
N LEU A 15 -7.76 -19.29 21.23
CA LEU A 15 -7.97 -18.25 22.25
C LEU A 15 -6.66 -17.67 22.76
N VAL A 16 -5.66 -18.51 23.02
CA VAL A 16 -4.33 -18.06 23.45
C VAL A 16 -3.66 -17.22 22.37
N ALA A 17 -3.68 -17.67 21.11
CA ALA A 17 -3.14 -16.91 19.98
C ALA A 17 -3.85 -15.57 19.80
N MET A 18 -5.18 -15.53 19.97
CA MET A 18 -5.97 -14.30 19.90
C MET A 18 -5.63 -13.34 21.06
N MET A 19 -5.46 -13.85 22.27
CA MET A 19 -5.03 -13.05 23.42
C MET A 19 -3.63 -12.46 23.22
N ILE A 20 -2.69 -13.26 22.72
CA ILE A 20 -1.31 -12.83 22.45
C ILE A 20 -1.28 -11.77 21.35
N THR A 21 -2.03 -11.95 20.28
CA THR A 21 -2.09 -10.97 19.18
C THR A 21 -2.70 -9.65 19.63
N ILE A 22 -3.80 -9.68 20.40
CA ILE A 22 -4.39 -8.48 21.01
C ILE A 22 -3.38 -7.82 21.97
N GLY A 23 -2.71 -8.60 22.81
CA GLY A 23 -1.67 -8.11 23.72
C GLY A 23 -0.51 -7.43 22.99
N LEU A 24 -0.01 -8.03 21.90
CA LEU A 24 1.04 -7.45 21.05
C LEU A 24 0.59 -6.16 20.36
N LEU A 25 -0.65 -6.11 19.85
CA LEU A 25 -1.22 -4.91 19.24
C LEU A 25 -1.33 -3.76 20.25
N LEU A 26 -1.80 -4.04 21.47
CA LEU A 26 -1.90 -3.04 22.53
C LEU A 26 -0.51 -2.60 23.01
N MET A 27 0.41 -3.53 23.23
CA MET A 27 1.77 -3.21 23.68
C MET A 27 2.53 -2.41 22.62
N ARG A 28 2.36 -2.72 21.33
CA ARG A 28 2.97 -1.97 20.22
C ARG A 28 2.37 -0.57 20.11
N THR A 29 1.05 -0.43 20.26
CA THR A 29 0.35 0.86 20.21
C THR A 29 0.74 1.74 21.40
N GLN A 30 0.73 1.20 22.61
CA GLN A 30 1.12 1.94 23.81
C GLN A 30 2.59 2.37 23.77
N ARG A 31 3.48 1.54 23.24
CA ARG A 31 4.90 1.87 23.08
C ARG A 31 5.12 2.96 22.01
N TYR A 32 4.23 3.07 21.03
CA TYR A 32 4.28 4.14 20.03
C TYR A 32 3.79 5.47 20.62
N PHE A 33 2.70 5.46 21.38
CA PHE A 33 2.17 6.66 22.04
C PHE A 33 3.06 7.17 23.20
N GLY A 34 3.70 6.28 23.94
CA GLY A 34 4.58 6.66 25.06
C GLY A 34 5.83 7.44 24.65
N ARG A 35 6.22 7.42 23.37
CA ARG A 35 7.38 8.17 22.86
C ARG A 35 7.05 9.61 22.43
N GLN A 36 5.78 9.97 22.25
CA GLN A 36 5.38 11.31 21.80
C GLN A 36 5.20 12.32 22.94
N GLY A 37 5.17 11.87 24.20
CA GLY A 37 5.04 12.73 25.39
C GLY A 37 6.32 13.42 25.87
N GLN A 38 7.46 13.23 25.18
CA GLN A 38 8.73 13.88 25.51
C GLN A 38 9.25 14.68 24.32
N HIS A 39 8.45 15.63 23.83
CA HIS A 39 9.06 16.81 23.25
C HIS A 39 9.39 17.76 24.41
N PRO A 40 10.66 17.88 24.83
CA PRO A 40 11.07 18.93 25.74
C PRO A 40 10.76 20.23 25.02
N THR A 41 9.79 20.96 25.55
CA THR A 41 9.47 22.35 25.21
C THR A 41 10.75 23.15 25.25
N THR A 42 11.39 23.26 24.09
CA THR A 42 12.58 24.06 23.89
C THR A 42 12.08 25.48 23.68
N LEU A 43 12.15 26.25 24.77
CA LEU A 43 12.38 27.69 24.81
C LEU A 43 11.55 28.55 23.85
N LEU A 44 10.42 29.04 24.33
CA LEU A 44 9.97 30.40 24.03
C LEU A 44 9.43 31.03 25.32
N GLU A 45 10.38 31.39 26.18
CA GLU A 45 10.21 32.39 27.23
C GLU A 45 9.88 33.74 26.56
N THR A 46 8.59 33.99 26.32
CA THR A 46 8.11 35.34 26.03
C THR A 46 7.71 36.00 27.35
N SER A 47 8.69 36.72 27.91
CA SER A 47 8.46 37.70 28.96
C SER A 47 7.51 38.78 28.43
N ARG A 48 6.27 38.81 28.93
CA ARG A 48 5.48 40.06 28.99
C ARG A 48 4.52 40.09 30.17
N SER A 49 5.01 40.73 31.23
CA SER A 49 4.31 41.29 32.37
C SER A 49 2.96 41.96 32.02
N LYS A 50 1.91 41.68 32.80
CA LYS A 50 1.22 42.70 33.62
C LYS A 50 0.28 42.07 34.66
N ALA A 51 0.52 42.41 35.91
CA ALA A 51 -0.35 42.12 37.05
C ALA A 51 -1.75 42.73 36.89
N ALA A 52 -2.81 41.95 37.16
CA ALA A 52 -4.01 42.40 37.87
C ALA A 52 -5.04 41.26 38.06
N THR A 53 -5.42 41.07 39.33
CA THR A 53 -6.71 40.55 39.82
C THR A 53 -6.93 39.02 39.83
N PRO A 54 -6.80 38.35 41.00
CA PRO A 54 -7.16 36.96 41.17
C PRO A 54 -8.68 36.85 41.39
N SER A 55 -9.46 37.00 40.32
CA SER A 55 -10.82 36.46 40.34
C SER A 55 -10.71 34.96 40.09
N HIS A 56 -10.98 34.15 41.13
CA HIS A 56 -11.13 32.69 41.07
C HIS A 56 -12.18 32.32 40.02
N ARG A 57 -11.78 32.26 38.76
CA ARG A 57 -12.50 31.53 37.73
C ARG A 57 -12.20 30.06 37.98
N PHE A 58 -13.24 29.26 38.16
CA PHE A 58 -13.21 27.81 38.00
C PHE A 58 -12.87 27.47 36.54
N GLY A 59 -11.69 27.87 36.09
CA GLY A 59 -11.16 27.53 34.79
C GLY A 59 -10.81 26.05 34.81
N ALA A 60 -11.28 25.32 33.81
CA ALA A 60 -10.76 24.00 33.51
C ALA A 60 -9.22 24.07 33.51
N PRO A 61 -8.51 23.09 34.11
CA PRO A 61 -7.06 23.06 34.08
C PRO A 61 -6.56 23.33 32.65
N PRO A 62 -5.51 24.13 32.46
CA PRO A 62 -5.03 24.46 31.12
C PRO A 62 -4.69 23.20 30.30
N GLU A 63 -4.35 22.10 30.97
CA GLU A 63 -4.17 20.78 30.37
C GLU A 63 -5.45 20.21 29.72
N MET A 64 -6.62 20.46 30.31
CA MET A 64 -7.91 20.00 29.78
C MET A 64 -8.26 20.75 28.49
N VAL A 65 -8.01 22.06 28.45
CA VAL A 65 -8.23 22.87 27.25
C VAL A 65 -7.28 22.44 26.13
N ALA A 66 -6.01 22.18 26.46
CA ALA A 66 -5.05 21.66 25.48
C ALA A 66 -5.46 20.29 24.93
N TRP A 67 -5.96 19.41 25.80
CA TRP A 67 -6.47 18.10 25.39
C TRP A 67 -7.71 18.21 24.50
N GLU A 68 -8.66 19.09 24.82
CA GLU A 68 -9.86 19.33 24.01
C GLU A 68 -9.50 19.82 22.60
N VAL A 69 -8.57 20.77 22.48
CA VAL A 69 -8.06 21.24 21.18
C VAL A 69 -7.39 20.10 20.43
N SER A 70 -6.53 19.32 21.08
CA SER A 70 -5.87 18.16 20.45
C SER A 70 -6.88 17.11 19.96
N MET A 71 -7.95 16.85 20.72
CA MET A 71 -9.03 15.95 20.29
C MET A 71 -9.81 16.51 19.10
N HIS A 72 -10.06 17.82 19.07
CA HIS A 72 -10.68 18.44 17.91
C HIS A 72 -9.80 18.38 16.65
N ASP A 73 -8.50 18.60 16.78
CA ASP A 73 -7.57 18.53 15.66
C ASP A 73 -7.46 17.10 15.11
N THR A 74 -7.34 16.11 16.00
CA THR A 74 -7.33 14.69 15.61
C THR A 74 -8.65 14.26 14.97
N ALA A 75 -9.79 14.72 15.47
CA ALA A 75 -11.09 14.47 14.84
C ALA A 75 -11.17 15.05 13.42
N ARG A 76 -10.67 16.28 13.21
CA ARG A 76 -10.64 16.91 11.89
C ARG A 76 -9.73 16.16 10.92
N ASP A 77 -8.55 15.74 11.37
CA ASP A 77 -7.63 14.97 10.54
C ASP A 77 -8.23 13.62 10.14
N LEU A 78 -8.85 12.90 11.09
CA LEU A 78 -9.54 11.64 10.81
C LEU A 78 -10.71 11.84 9.82
N SER A 79 -11.50 12.90 9.95
CA SER A 79 -12.54 13.23 8.98
C SER A 79 -11.98 13.48 7.59
N ALA A 80 -10.90 14.26 7.46
CA ALA A 80 -10.26 14.53 6.18
C ALA A 80 -9.71 13.24 5.52
N GLN A 81 -9.12 12.35 6.30
CA GLN A 81 -8.64 11.05 5.82
C GLN A 81 -9.81 10.15 5.35
N LEU A 82 -10.92 10.13 6.09
CA LEU A 82 -12.11 9.37 5.69
C LEU A 82 -12.71 9.92 4.39
N ASP A 83 -12.84 11.23 4.28
CA ASP A 83 -13.37 11.89 3.07
C ASP A 83 -12.50 11.58 1.85
N SER A 84 -11.17 11.62 2.00
CA SER A 84 -10.23 11.25 0.93
C SER A 84 -10.38 9.79 0.51
N LYS A 85 -10.54 8.87 1.46
CA LYS A 85 -10.73 7.44 1.16
C LYS A 85 -12.09 7.17 0.52
N MET A 86 -13.14 7.86 0.96
CA MET A 86 -14.48 7.77 0.37
C MET A 86 -14.47 8.27 -1.06
N ALA A 87 -13.82 9.40 -1.35
CA ALA A 87 -13.66 9.90 -2.71
C ALA A 87 -12.91 8.91 -3.63
N ALA A 88 -11.86 8.26 -3.12
CA ALA A 88 -11.15 7.21 -3.85
C ALA A 88 -12.03 5.98 -4.13
N LEU A 89 -12.82 5.54 -3.15
CA LEU A 89 -13.76 4.43 -3.31
C LEU A 89 -14.86 4.75 -4.33
N GLU A 90 -15.45 5.95 -4.28
CA GLU A 90 -16.42 6.39 -5.28
C GLU A 90 -15.82 6.40 -6.69
N HIS A 91 -14.57 6.82 -6.83
CA HIS A 91 -13.89 6.80 -8.12
C HIS A 91 -13.74 5.38 -8.67
N LEU A 92 -13.28 4.45 -7.83
CA LEU A 92 -13.12 3.03 -8.19
C LEU A 92 -14.45 2.36 -8.53
N ILE A 93 -15.52 2.66 -7.79
CA ILE A 93 -16.87 2.15 -8.10
C ILE A 93 -17.31 2.65 -9.48
N ARG A 94 -17.19 3.96 -9.75
CA ARG A 94 -17.54 4.53 -11.07
C ARG A 94 -16.70 3.94 -12.20
N GLU A 95 -15.46 3.55 -11.94
CA GLU A 95 -14.61 2.89 -12.93
C GLU A 95 -15.02 1.44 -13.18
N ALA A 96 -15.34 0.70 -12.12
CA ALA A 96 -15.89 -0.65 -12.22
C ALA A 96 -17.21 -0.67 -13.00
N ASP A 97 -18.13 0.26 -12.71
CA ASP A 97 -19.40 0.40 -13.44
C ASP A 97 -19.17 0.69 -14.93
N ARG A 98 -18.20 1.55 -15.26
CA ARG A 98 -17.81 1.83 -16.66
C ARG A 98 -17.26 0.59 -17.36
N ALA A 99 -16.46 -0.22 -16.66
CA ALA A 99 -15.92 -1.46 -17.20
C ALA A 99 -17.02 -2.52 -17.40
N ALA A 100 -17.94 -2.68 -16.45
CA ALA A 100 -19.08 -3.57 -16.55
C ALA A 100 -19.96 -3.22 -17.76
N ALA A 101 -20.35 -1.95 -17.89
CA ALA A 101 -21.15 -1.48 -19.02
C ALA A 101 -20.44 -1.67 -20.38
N ARG A 102 -19.10 -1.67 -20.41
CA ARG A 102 -18.35 -1.98 -21.64
C ARG A 102 -18.44 -3.47 -21.99
N ILE A 103 -18.37 -4.36 -20.99
CA ILE A 103 -18.50 -5.81 -21.18
C ILE A 103 -19.92 -6.17 -21.62
N GLU A 104 -20.94 -5.61 -20.97
CA GLU A 104 -22.35 -5.82 -21.34
C GLU A 104 -22.60 -5.42 -22.80
N ARG A 105 -22.14 -4.23 -23.22
CA ARG A 105 -22.25 -3.81 -24.63
C ARG A 105 -21.52 -4.73 -25.60
N ALA A 106 -20.36 -5.27 -25.21
CA ALA A 106 -19.63 -6.22 -26.06
C ALA A 106 -20.35 -7.56 -26.17
N LEU A 107 -21.00 -8.00 -25.09
CA LEU A 107 -21.80 -9.23 -25.06
C LEU A 107 -23.07 -9.09 -25.92
N ASP A 108 -23.80 -7.98 -25.78
CA ASP A 108 -24.98 -7.67 -26.59
C ASP A 108 -24.65 -7.61 -28.09
N ALA A 109 -23.50 -7.02 -28.44
CA ALA A 109 -23.04 -6.98 -29.83
C ALA A 109 -22.69 -8.37 -30.38
N ALA A 110 -22.10 -9.24 -29.55
CA ALA A 110 -21.80 -10.62 -29.93
C ALA A 110 -23.07 -11.46 -30.12
N ASP A 111 -24.08 -11.28 -29.26
CA ASP A 111 -25.37 -11.98 -29.35
C ASP A 111 -26.15 -11.58 -30.62
N GLN A 112 -26.15 -10.29 -30.96
CA GLN A 112 -26.73 -9.80 -32.21
C GLN A 112 -26.01 -10.35 -33.45
N ALA A 113 -24.68 -10.49 -33.40
CA ALA A 113 -23.90 -11.11 -34.47
C ALA A 113 -24.16 -12.63 -34.60
N GLY A 114 -24.44 -13.31 -33.48
CA GLY A 114 -24.80 -14.74 -33.44
C GLY A 114 -26.23 -15.05 -33.90
N THR A 115 -27.13 -14.06 -33.85
CA THR A 115 -28.53 -14.20 -34.28
C THR A 115 -28.70 -14.02 -35.81
N ILE A 116 -27.59 -13.96 -36.57
CA ILE A 116 -27.64 -14.09 -38.03
C ILE A 116 -28.06 -15.52 -38.36
N ASP A 117 -29.34 -15.63 -38.69
CA ASP A 117 -30.10 -16.78 -39.18
C ASP A 117 -29.20 -17.88 -39.81
N PRO A 118 -29.08 -19.08 -39.19
CA PRO A 118 -28.26 -20.16 -39.74
C PRO A 118 -28.76 -20.68 -41.09
N ALA A 119 -29.92 -20.19 -41.56
CA ALA A 119 -30.45 -20.45 -42.90
C ALA A 119 -29.76 -19.63 -44.02
N PHE A 120 -29.06 -18.55 -43.69
CA PHE A 120 -28.24 -17.82 -44.67
C PHE A 120 -26.79 -18.31 -44.59
N VAL A 121 -26.54 -19.49 -45.17
CA VAL A 121 -25.18 -19.87 -45.58
C VAL A 121 -24.94 -19.21 -46.95
N PRO A 122 -24.24 -18.06 -47.05
CA PRO A 122 -23.77 -17.60 -48.33
C PRO A 122 -22.71 -18.60 -48.82
N LYS A 123 -23.15 -19.57 -49.61
CA LYS A 123 -22.31 -20.23 -50.61
C LYS A 123 -21.90 -19.16 -51.62
N SER A 124 -20.96 -18.30 -51.26
CA SER A 124 -20.39 -17.34 -52.18
C SER A 124 -18.96 -17.06 -51.81
N ARG A 125 -18.10 -17.67 -52.65
CA ARG A 125 -16.77 -17.22 -53.03
C ARG A 125 -15.72 -17.32 -51.93
N SER A 126 -15.08 -18.49 -51.95
CA SER A 126 -13.64 -18.61 -52.18
C SER A 126 -13.17 -17.54 -53.19
N GLN A 127 -12.96 -16.32 -52.73
CA GLN A 127 -12.14 -15.35 -53.42
C GLN A 127 -10.89 -15.22 -52.58
N GLU A 128 -9.86 -15.94 -53.03
CA GLU A 128 -8.47 -15.76 -52.67
C GLU A 128 -8.12 -14.26 -52.71
N LEU A 129 -8.21 -13.58 -51.57
CA LEU A 129 -7.35 -12.45 -51.31
C LEU A 129 -6.43 -12.83 -50.17
N HIS A 130 -5.28 -13.34 -50.58
CA HIS A 130 -3.99 -13.21 -49.90
C HIS A 130 -3.97 -11.98 -48.97
N PRO A 131 -3.98 -12.14 -47.64
CA PRO A 131 -3.36 -11.15 -46.77
C PRO A 131 -1.87 -11.48 -46.79
N SER A 132 -1.15 -10.80 -47.69
CA SER A 132 0.30 -10.70 -47.61
C SER A 132 0.67 -10.14 -46.23
N ASN A 133 1.08 -11.03 -45.34
CA ASN A 133 2.23 -10.90 -44.45
C ASN A 133 2.66 -9.48 -44.05
N GLN A 134 1.83 -8.76 -43.28
CA GLN A 134 2.31 -7.63 -42.46
C GLN A 134 3.35 -8.08 -41.41
N ALA A 135 3.34 -9.36 -41.03
CA ALA A 135 4.34 -9.95 -40.14
C ALA A 135 5.74 -10.07 -40.78
N GLU A 136 5.85 -10.02 -42.11
CA GLU A 136 7.13 -10.14 -42.82
C GLU A 136 7.76 -8.77 -43.13
N ALA A 137 6.94 -7.71 -43.28
CA ALA A 137 7.41 -6.33 -43.45
C ALA A 137 8.06 -5.73 -42.18
N LEU A 138 7.68 -6.20 -40.98
CA LEU A 138 8.32 -5.78 -39.72
C LEU A 138 9.63 -6.53 -39.42
N ARG A 139 9.87 -7.70 -40.04
CA ARG A 139 11.09 -8.49 -39.82
C ARG A 139 12.28 -8.04 -40.67
N SER A 140 12.04 -7.32 -41.77
CA SER A 140 13.10 -6.84 -42.68
C SER A 140 13.71 -5.48 -42.31
N SER A 141 13.14 -4.76 -41.34
CA SER A 141 13.59 -3.40 -40.96
C SER A 141 14.53 -3.34 -39.75
N GLY A 142 14.89 -4.46 -39.13
CA GLY A 142 15.60 -4.45 -37.82
C GLY A 142 16.96 -5.17 -37.75
N ARG A 143 17.47 -5.74 -38.86
CA ARG A 143 18.72 -6.53 -38.84
C ARG A 143 19.82 -5.83 -39.62
N THR A 144 20.44 -4.82 -39.00
CA THR A 144 21.78 -4.36 -39.37
C THR A 144 22.71 -4.66 -38.21
N GLU A 145 23.65 -5.56 -38.50
CA GLU A 145 24.79 -5.88 -37.68
C GLU A 145 25.71 -4.66 -37.57
N THR A 146 25.95 -4.21 -36.33
CA THR A 146 27.23 -3.61 -35.96
C THR A 146 27.73 -4.30 -34.71
N SER A 147 28.62 -5.26 -34.94
CA SER A 147 29.50 -5.85 -33.96
C SER A 147 30.51 -4.81 -33.50
N HIS A 148 30.35 -4.27 -32.29
CA HIS A 148 31.45 -3.73 -31.49
C HIS A 148 31.09 -3.82 -30.00
N PRO A 149 31.97 -4.34 -29.13
CA PRO A 149 31.71 -4.48 -27.70
C PRO A 149 32.09 -3.18 -27.00
N ALA A 150 31.13 -2.39 -26.54
CA ALA A 150 31.31 -1.40 -25.48
C ALA A 150 30.02 -0.58 -25.31
N VAL A 151 29.42 -0.73 -24.12
CA VAL A 151 28.79 0.35 -23.36
C VAL A 151 27.65 1.09 -24.09
N ALA A 152 26.48 0.47 -24.13
CA ALA A 152 25.18 1.14 -24.22
C ALA A 152 24.26 0.38 -23.26
N GLY A 153 23.63 1.00 -22.26
CA GLY A 153 22.82 2.20 -22.44
C GLY A 153 21.40 1.77 -22.82
N GLU A 154 20.88 0.75 -22.15
CA GLU A 154 19.51 0.28 -22.30
C GLU A 154 18.71 0.87 -21.14
N SER A 155 17.95 1.93 -21.43
CA SER A 155 16.93 2.49 -20.54
C SER A 155 15.77 1.50 -20.43
N VAL A 156 16.06 0.36 -19.82
CA VAL A 156 15.07 -0.47 -19.15
C VAL A 156 14.62 0.35 -17.96
N SER A 157 13.32 0.43 -17.72
CA SER A 157 12.80 0.87 -16.44
C SER A 157 13.27 -0.16 -15.40
N GLU A 158 14.51 0.02 -14.91
CA GLU A 158 15.17 -0.81 -13.92
C GLU A 158 14.38 -0.71 -12.63
N ARG A 159 13.38 -1.58 -12.46
CA ARG A 159 13.09 -2.06 -11.12
C ARG A 159 14.40 -2.69 -10.66
N PRO A 160 15.10 -2.14 -9.64
CA PRO A 160 16.32 -2.75 -9.13
C PRO A 160 16.00 -4.21 -8.87
N SER A 161 16.70 -5.09 -9.60
CA SER A 161 16.48 -6.52 -9.55
C SER A 161 16.49 -6.93 -8.09
N ALA A 162 15.49 -7.70 -7.65
CA ALA A 162 15.25 -7.93 -6.23
C ALA A 162 16.52 -8.39 -5.49
N GLY A 163 17.41 -9.12 -6.19
CA GLY A 163 18.73 -9.51 -5.70
C GLY A 163 19.64 -8.35 -5.24
N VAL A 164 19.71 -7.25 -5.99
CA VAL A 164 20.55 -6.08 -5.63
C VAL A 164 20.04 -5.43 -4.35
N ARG A 165 18.72 -5.32 -4.19
CA ARG A 165 18.08 -4.78 -2.98
C ARG A 165 18.35 -5.63 -1.74
N TYR A 166 18.26 -6.96 -1.86
CA TYR A 166 18.59 -7.84 -0.73
C TYR A 166 20.06 -7.73 -0.31
N GLN A 167 20.97 -7.60 -1.29
CA GLN A 167 22.40 -7.47 -1.02
C GLN A 167 22.74 -6.16 -0.29
N GLU A 168 22.10 -5.06 -0.67
CA GLU A 168 22.25 -3.77 0.02
C GLU A 168 21.75 -3.82 1.46
N ILE A 169 20.58 -4.44 1.70
CA ILE A 169 20.02 -4.64 3.04
C ILE A 169 20.98 -5.44 3.92
N TYR A 170 21.57 -6.52 3.41
CA TYR A 170 22.54 -7.32 4.19
C TYR A 170 23.83 -6.56 4.47
N THR A 171 24.31 -5.80 3.50
CA THR A 171 25.54 -5.01 3.65
C THR A 171 25.37 -3.95 4.74
N LEU A 172 24.23 -3.24 4.76
CA LEU A 172 23.93 -2.27 5.82
C LEU A 172 23.74 -2.94 7.19
N ALA A 173 23.14 -4.12 7.24
CA ALA A 173 23.05 -4.88 8.49
C ALA A 173 24.42 -5.32 9.02
N ASP A 174 25.34 -5.74 8.14
CA ASP A 174 26.71 -6.13 8.49
C ASP A 174 27.53 -4.92 9.02
N TYR A 175 27.17 -3.69 8.61
CA TYR A 175 27.70 -2.46 9.19
C TYR A 175 27.07 -2.05 10.54
N GLY A 176 26.07 -2.80 11.03
CA GLY A 176 25.43 -2.57 12.33
C GLY A 176 24.30 -1.54 12.32
N TYR A 177 23.77 -1.18 11.15
CA TYR A 177 22.61 -0.27 11.08
C TYR A 177 21.32 -0.94 11.57
N PRO A 178 20.45 -0.23 12.29
CA PRO A 178 19.15 -0.77 12.71
C PRO A 178 18.17 -0.87 11.54
N ALA A 179 17.27 -1.86 11.59
CA ALA A 179 16.32 -2.16 10.50
C ALA A 179 15.46 -0.95 10.06
N CYS A 180 15.13 -0.02 10.98
CA CYS A 180 14.40 1.20 10.65
C CYS A 180 15.20 2.16 9.75
N GLU A 181 16.50 2.30 10.00
CA GLU A 181 17.39 3.18 9.22
C GLU A 181 17.71 2.56 7.85
N ILE A 182 17.85 1.23 7.80
CA ILE A 182 18.00 0.48 6.54
C ILE A 182 16.75 0.66 5.66
N ALA A 183 15.56 0.53 6.26
CA ALA A 183 14.28 0.70 5.57
C ALA A 183 14.12 2.08 4.95
N GLU A 184 14.46 3.14 5.70
CA GLU A 184 14.44 4.52 5.22
C GLU A 184 15.41 4.73 4.06
N ARG A 185 16.64 4.18 4.18
CA ARG A 185 17.69 4.34 3.17
C ARG A 185 17.41 3.58 1.87
N VAL A 186 16.85 2.38 1.96
CA VAL A 186 16.56 1.50 0.81
C VAL A 186 15.18 1.80 0.20
N GLY A 187 14.32 2.53 0.90
CA GLY A 187 12.95 2.81 0.45
C GLY A 187 12.01 1.61 0.55
N SER A 188 12.30 0.68 1.49
CA SER A 188 11.48 -0.50 1.77
C SER A 188 10.78 -0.37 3.12
N PRO A 189 9.59 -0.98 3.31
CA PRO A 189 8.93 -0.97 4.60
C PRO A 189 9.73 -1.75 5.65
N VAL A 190 9.77 -1.24 6.89
CA VAL A 190 10.56 -1.82 8.00
C VAL A 190 10.27 -3.31 8.20
N GLY A 191 9.01 -3.73 8.09
CA GLY A 191 8.64 -5.14 8.25
C GLY A 191 9.19 -6.07 7.16
N GLU A 192 9.38 -5.57 5.92
CA GLU A 192 10.01 -6.35 4.85
C GLU A 192 11.51 -6.52 5.14
N VAL A 193 12.18 -5.46 5.60
CA VAL A 193 13.59 -5.52 6.01
C VAL A 193 13.78 -6.50 7.18
N GLU A 194 12.93 -6.44 8.21
CA GLU A 194 12.95 -7.38 9.34
C GLU A 194 12.74 -8.83 8.87
N LEU A 195 11.79 -9.06 7.96
CA LEU A 195 11.55 -10.39 7.39
C LEU A 195 12.79 -10.91 6.66
N ILE A 196 13.40 -10.10 5.80
CA ILE A 196 14.62 -10.44 5.05
C ILE A 196 15.76 -10.82 6.00
N LEU A 197 15.98 -10.03 7.05
CA LEU A 197 17.02 -10.30 8.04
C LEU A 197 16.72 -11.58 8.84
N SER A 198 15.46 -11.83 9.21
CA SER A 198 15.05 -13.05 9.92
C SER A 198 15.24 -14.33 9.09
N LEU A 199 15.10 -14.23 7.76
CA LEU A 199 15.32 -15.36 6.85
C LEU A 199 16.81 -15.73 6.74
N ARG A 200 17.73 -14.77 6.96
CA ARG A 200 19.18 -15.01 6.98
C ARG A 200 19.61 -15.73 8.25
N ASP A 201 19.09 -15.32 9.41
CA ASP A 201 19.45 -15.91 10.72
C ASP A 201 19.01 -17.38 10.86
N ARG A 202 18.01 -17.79 10.07
CA ARG A 202 17.45 -19.15 10.08
C ARG A 202 18.14 -20.14 9.13
N ARG A 203 19.14 -19.70 8.37
CA ARG A 203 19.85 -20.53 7.38
C ARG A 203 21.20 -20.98 7.93
#